data_AF-B3NBH9-F1
#
_entry.id   AF-B3NBH9-F1
#
_cell.length_a   1.000
_cell.length_b   1.000
_cell.length_c   1.000
_cell.angle_alpha   90.00
_cell.angle_beta   90.00
_cell.angle_gamma   90.00
#
_symmetry.space_group_name_H-M   'P 1'
#
loop_
_entity.id
_entity.type
_entity.pdbx_description
1 polymer ?
#
loop_
_entity_poly.entity_id
_entity_poly.type
_entity_poly.pdbx_seq_one_letter_code
_entity_poly.pdbx_strand_id
1 'polypeptide(L)'
;MGIQNYYGNLKEKLLRLTRKEEPAKEIAHPPRLHNLGEEIRILVHSPSFEKAYSTAAPFLFANLGAWPGYWLFRGMDYHVHRSHIPLPIYIRQTYYQAKMVQLFIILAGTYTVFRNTNRLRLMNANRVTKS
;
A
#
# COMPACT_ATOMS: atom_id res chain seq x y z
N MET A 1 -28.58 20.45 8.25
CA MET A 1 -28.03 19.69 9.40
C MET A 1 -27.59 18.29 8.95
N GLY A 2 -26.48 18.14 8.22
CA GLY A 2 -26.18 16.85 7.54
C GLY A 2 -24.77 16.28 7.71
N ILE A 3 -23.78 17.08 8.11
CA ILE A 3 -22.37 16.65 8.12
C ILE A 3 -21.89 16.37 9.55
N GLN A 4 -22.35 17.14 10.54
CA GLN A 4 -21.98 16.95 11.95
C GLN A 4 -22.43 15.59 12.51
N ASN A 5 -23.62 15.12 12.12
CA ASN A 5 -24.16 13.83 12.57
C ASN A 5 -23.38 12.63 12.02
N TYR A 6 -22.74 12.77 10.85
CA TYR A 6 -21.96 11.68 10.24
C TYR A 6 -20.66 11.43 11.02
N TYR A 7 -19.94 12.49 11.38
CA TYR A 7 -18.73 12.39 12.21
C TYR A 7 -19.02 11.89 13.63
N GLY A 8 -20.17 12.28 14.20
CA GLY A 8 -20.61 11.79 15.52
C GLY A 8 -20.83 10.27 15.53
N ASN A 9 -21.58 9.75 14.55
CA ASN A 9 -21.85 8.32 14.44
C ASN A 9 -20.58 7.49 14.18
N LEU A 10 -19.65 8.01 13.38
CA LEU A 10 -18.38 7.33 13.11
C LEU A 10 -17.52 7.22 14.38
N LYS A 11 -17.46 8.31 15.17
CA LYS A 11 -16.73 8.36 16.44
C LYS A 11 -17.32 7.38 17.46
N GLU A 12 -18.65 7.33 17.59
CA GLU A 12 -19.32 6.36 18.47
C GLU A 12 -19.08 4.91 18.05
N LYS A 13 -19.09 4.62 16.74
CA LYS A 13 -18.83 3.27 16.24
C LYS A 13 -17.39 2.83 16.51
N LEU A 14 -16.43 3.76 16.39
CA LEU A 14 -15.03 3.53 16.74
C LEU A 14 -14.83 3.30 18.24
N LEU A 15 -15.54 4.07 19.07
CA LEU A 15 -15.46 4.00 20.53
C LEU A 15 -16.14 2.73 21.09
N ARG A 16 -17.17 2.22 20.41
CA ARG A 16 -17.79 0.93 20.74
C ARG A 16 -16.93 -0.26 20.31
N LEU A 17 -16.14 -0.12 19.23
CA LEU A 17 -15.16 -1.13 18.82
C LEU A 17 -14.03 -1.24 19.85
N THR A 18 -13.51 -0.13 20.38
CA THR A 18 -12.48 -0.14 21.42
C THR A 18 -13.01 -0.56 22.80
N ARG A 19 -14.30 -0.35 23.10
CA ARG A 19 -14.90 -0.70 24.39
C ARG A 19 -15.35 -2.17 24.48
N LYS A 20 -15.47 -2.90 23.37
CA LYS A 20 -16.02 -4.27 23.37
C LYS A 20 -14.98 -5.39 23.61
N GLU A 21 -13.73 -5.04 23.95
CA GLU A 21 -12.64 -6.02 24.13
C GLU A 21 -12.36 -6.46 25.59
N GLU A 22 -13.19 -6.12 26.57
CA GLU A 22 -13.16 -6.83 27.87
C GLU A 22 -14.60 -7.13 28.33
N PRO A 23 -14.92 -8.36 28.79
CA PRO A 23 -14.11 -9.13 29.74
C PRO A 23 -14.08 -10.67 29.53
N ALA A 24 -12.93 -11.32 29.70
CA ALA A 24 -12.84 -12.68 30.25
C ALA A 24 -11.40 -12.99 30.65
N LYS A 25 -11.21 -13.44 31.90
CA LYS A 25 -9.95 -13.94 32.45
C LYS A 25 -9.25 -14.89 31.48
N GLU A 26 -8.10 -14.49 30.95
CA GLU A 26 -7.17 -15.41 30.29
C GLU A 26 -5.87 -15.46 31.09
N ILE A 27 -5.46 -16.69 31.34
CA ILE A 27 -4.38 -17.18 32.19
C ILE A 27 -3.11 -16.34 32.00
N ALA A 28 -2.50 -15.91 33.10
CA ALA A 28 -1.21 -15.23 33.11
C ALA A 28 -0.13 -16.10 32.45
N HIS A 29 0.07 -15.94 31.15
CA HIS A 29 1.29 -16.34 30.50
C HIS A 29 2.39 -15.36 30.93
N PRO A 30 3.62 -15.84 31.24
CA PRO A 30 4.75 -14.95 31.50
C PRO A 30 4.89 -13.97 30.33
N PRO A 31 5.38 -12.74 30.57
CA PRO A 31 5.49 -11.73 29.52
C PRO A 31 6.31 -12.32 28.38
N ARG A 32 5.63 -12.70 27.29
CA ARG A 32 6.31 -13.15 26.08
C ARG A 32 7.08 -11.94 25.63
N LEU A 33 8.42 -12.01 25.73
CA LEU A 33 9.29 -11.05 25.08
C LEU A 33 8.90 -11.09 23.60
N HIS A 34 8.09 -10.12 23.18
CA HIS A 34 7.58 -9.97 21.82
C HIS A 34 8.80 -9.62 20.98
N ASN A 35 9.51 -10.66 20.54
CA ASN A 35 10.73 -10.50 19.81
C ASN A 35 10.33 -10.27 18.36
N LEU A 36 10.05 -9.00 18.04
CA LEU A 36 9.57 -8.54 16.73
C LEU A 36 10.38 -9.14 15.57
N GLY A 37 11.69 -9.37 15.77
CA GLY A 37 12.54 -10.02 14.77
C GLY A 37 12.14 -11.46 14.45
N GLU A 38 11.79 -12.27 15.45
CA GLU A 38 11.40 -13.67 15.25
C GLU A 38 10.01 -13.75 14.61
N GLU A 39 9.10 -12.85 14.98
CA GLU A 39 7.78 -12.74 14.34
C GLU A 39 7.87 -12.32 12.88
N ILE A 40 8.69 -11.31 12.57
CA ILE A 40 8.95 -10.89 11.18
C ILE A 40 9.54 -12.05 10.40
N ARG A 41 10.50 -12.79 10.98
CA ARG A 41 11.12 -13.95 10.33
C ARG A 41 10.08 -15.02 10.00
N ILE A 42 9.21 -15.38 10.95
CA ILE A 42 8.13 -16.36 10.74
C ILE A 42 7.15 -15.86 9.67
N LEU A 43 6.80 -14.57 9.70
CA LEU A 43 5.85 -13.96 8.78
C LEU A 43 6.40 -13.90 7.34
N VAL A 44 7.68 -13.57 7.17
CA VAL A 44 8.38 -13.57 5.86
C VAL A 44 8.44 -14.97 5.27
N HIS A 45 8.63 -16.00 6.09
CA HIS A 45 8.63 -17.40 5.63
C HIS A 45 7.23 -17.99 5.46
N SER A 46 6.17 -17.22 5.73
CA SER A 46 4.80 -17.72 5.57
C SER A 46 4.43 -17.85 4.09
N PRO A 47 3.66 -18.89 3.71
CA PRO A 47 3.20 -19.06 2.32
C PRO A 47 2.28 -17.92 1.86
N SER A 48 1.59 -17.26 2.80
CA SER A 48 0.81 -16.05 2.56
C SER A 48 1.68 -14.89 2.09
N PHE A 49 2.85 -14.70 2.70
CA PHE A 49 3.78 -13.65 2.34
C PHE A 49 4.42 -13.92 0.99
N GLU A 50 4.87 -15.15 0.73
CA GLU A 50 5.44 -15.54 -0.56
C GLU A 50 4.46 -15.31 -1.71
N LYS A 51 3.17 -15.64 -1.51
CA LYS A 51 2.12 -15.39 -2.50
C LYS A 51 1.86 -13.89 -2.72
N ALA A 52 1.87 -13.09 -1.67
CA ALA A 52 1.72 -11.64 -1.78
C ALA A 52 2.93 -11.01 -2.48
N TYR A 53 4.13 -11.43 -2.11
CA TYR A 53 5.38 -10.97 -2.68
C TYR A 53 5.50 -11.34 -4.16
N SER A 54 5.26 -12.60 -4.54
CA SER A 54 5.27 -13.03 -5.95
C SER A 54 4.26 -12.27 -6.82
N THR A 55 3.10 -11.92 -6.25
CA THR A 55 2.09 -11.09 -6.94
C THR A 55 2.57 -9.63 -7.11
N ALA A 56 3.28 -9.09 -6.13
CA ALA A 56 3.78 -7.71 -6.12
C ALA A 56 5.15 -7.53 -6.80
N ALA A 57 5.94 -8.60 -6.89
CA ALA A 57 7.31 -8.64 -7.41
C ALA A 57 7.49 -7.92 -8.76
N PRO A 58 6.68 -8.16 -9.80
CA PRO A 58 6.86 -7.45 -11.08
C PRO A 58 6.72 -5.93 -10.94
N PHE A 59 5.84 -5.45 -10.07
CA PHE A 59 5.67 -4.01 -9.81
C PHE A 59 6.81 -3.45 -8.97
N LEU A 60 7.34 -4.22 -8.03
CA LEU A 60 8.51 -3.84 -7.22
C LEU A 60 9.75 -3.70 -8.11
N PHE A 61 10.03 -4.68 -8.98
CA PHE A 61 11.15 -4.60 -9.92
C PHE A 61 10.98 -3.48 -10.95
N ALA A 62 9.78 -3.31 -11.49
CA ALA A 62 9.48 -2.20 -12.38
C ALA A 62 9.72 -0.85 -11.70
N ASN A 63 9.34 -0.70 -10.44
CA ASN A 63 9.54 0.55 -9.70
C ASN A 63 11.02 0.79 -9.34
N LEU A 64 11.76 -0.27 -8.97
CA LEU A 64 13.20 -0.23 -8.72
C LEU A 64 14.01 0.22 -9.93
N GLY A 65 13.57 -0.11 -11.14
CA GLY A 65 14.20 0.38 -12.38
C GLY A 65 13.66 1.73 -12.85
N ALA A 66 12.33 1.90 -12.81
CA ALA A 66 11.66 3.09 -13.32
C ALA A 66 12.08 4.37 -12.60
N TRP A 67 12.28 4.30 -11.28
CA TRP A 67 12.66 5.47 -10.49
C TRP A 67 14.07 5.98 -10.85
N PRO A 68 15.16 5.22 -10.62
CA PRO A 68 16.50 5.66 -11.02
C PRO A 68 16.62 5.90 -12.53
N GLY A 69 15.94 5.12 -13.37
CA GLY A 69 15.92 5.34 -14.82
C GLY A 69 15.31 6.69 -15.21
N TYR A 70 14.21 7.09 -14.59
CA TYR A 70 13.60 8.41 -14.80
C TYR A 70 14.52 9.55 -14.39
N TRP A 71 15.20 9.43 -13.24
CA TRP A 71 16.19 10.42 -12.79
C TRP A 71 17.41 10.51 -13.72
N LEU A 72 17.88 9.38 -14.24
CA LEU A 72 18.97 9.31 -15.22
C LEU A 72 18.59 10.04 -16.51
N PHE A 73 17.40 9.73 -17.06
CA PHE A 73 16.87 10.40 -18.24
C PHE A 73 16.73 11.92 -18.03
N ARG A 74 16.18 12.34 -16.89
CA ARG A 74 16.02 13.76 -16.55
C ARG A 74 17.38 14.44 -16.33
N GLY A 75 18.35 13.76 -15.74
CA GLY A 75 19.72 14.26 -15.60
C GLY A 75 20.37 14.57 -16.95
N MET A 76 20.20 13.69 -17.94
CA MET A 76 20.69 13.92 -19.31
C MET A 76 19.92 15.05 -20.01
N ASP A 77 18.58 15.05 -19.88
CA ASP A 77 17.72 16.09 -20.47
C ASP A 77 18.03 17.49 -19.92
N TYR A 78 18.30 17.59 -18.61
CA TYR A 78 18.74 18.82 -17.97
C TYR A 78 20.11 19.29 -18.46
N HIS A 79 21.04 18.36 -18.69
CA HIS A 79 22.37 18.68 -19.21
C HIS A 79 22.30 19.32 -20.61
N VAL A 80 21.36 18.86 -21.46
CA VAL A 80 21.15 19.39 -22.81
C VAL A 80 20.44 20.74 -22.80
N HIS A 81 19.47 20.96 -21.91
CA HIS A 81 18.63 22.17 -21.89
C HIS A 81 19.03 23.22 -20.84
N ARG A 82 20.22 23.10 -20.24
CA ARG A 82 20.74 23.97 -19.15
C ARG A 82 20.68 25.47 -19.47
N SER A 83 20.79 25.85 -20.74
CA SER A 83 20.83 27.24 -21.20
C SER A 83 19.47 27.95 -21.24
N HIS A 84 18.34 27.22 -21.34
CA HIS A 84 17.03 27.81 -21.61
C HIS A 84 16.07 27.82 -20.40
N ILE A 85 16.30 27.01 -19.36
CA ILE A 85 15.36 26.86 -18.25
C ILE A 85 16.04 27.19 -16.92
N PRO A 86 15.57 28.20 -16.17
CA PRO A 86 16.14 28.51 -14.85
C PRO A 86 15.89 27.34 -13.88
N LEU A 87 16.95 26.95 -13.15
CA LEU A 87 16.96 25.84 -12.19
C LEU A 87 15.70 25.69 -11.33
N PRO A 88 15.20 26.74 -10.66
CA PRO A 88 14.07 26.59 -9.73
C PRO A 88 12.77 26.17 -10.42
N ILE A 89 12.55 26.54 -11.68
CA ILE A 89 11.38 26.11 -12.45
C ILE A 89 11.52 24.63 -12.82
N TYR A 90 12.71 24.22 -13.26
CA TYR A 90 13.01 22.83 -13.61
C TYR A 90 12.85 21.88 -12.41
N ILE A 91 13.32 22.26 -11.22
CA ILE A 91 13.18 21.47 -10.00
C ILE A 91 11.70 21.27 -9.64
N ARG A 92 10.89 22.34 -9.69
CA ARG A 92 9.44 22.23 -9.42
C ARG A 92 8.75 21.31 -10.42
N GLN A 93 9.05 21.43 -11.71
CA GLN A 93 8.47 20.57 -12.74
C GLN A 93 8.84 19.10 -12.50
N THR A 94 10.11 18.82 -12.19
CA THR A 94 10.58 17.46 -11.90
C THR A 94 9.94 16.90 -10.63
N TYR A 95 9.75 17.73 -9.61
CA TYR A 95 9.05 17.36 -8.38
C TYR A 95 7.59 16.95 -8.65
N TYR A 96 6.83 17.75 -9.42
CA TYR A 96 5.44 17.41 -9.76
C TYR A 96 5.35 16.15 -10.64
N GLN A 97 6.26 15.98 -11.60
CA GLN A 97 6.32 14.77 -12.43
C GLN A 97 6.59 13.52 -11.56
N ALA A 98 7.52 13.61 -10.61
CA ALA A 98 7.79 12.53 -9.66
C ALA A 98 6.56 12.18 -8.81
N LYS A 99 5.78 13.17 -8.37
CA LYS A 99 4.52 12.95 -7.65
C LYS A 99 3.46 12.25 -8.50
N MET A 100 3.37 12.58 -9.79
CA MET A 100 2.44 11.90 -10.71
C MET A 100 2.85 10.44 -10.92
N VAL A 101 4.14 10.16 -11.13
CA VAL A 101 4.65 8.78 -11.23
C VAL A 101 4.36 7.98 -9.96
N GLN A 102 4.60 8.57 -8.79
CA GLN A 102 4.26 7.97 -7.50
C GLN A 102 2.76 7.65 -7.40
N LEU A 103 1.89 8.57 -7.83
CA LEU A 103 0.44 8.37 -7.84
C LEU A 103 0.03 7.23 -8.78
N PHE A 104 0.62 7.12 -9.97
CA PHE A 104 0.35 6.03 -10.91
C PHE A 104 0.77 4.66 -10.37
N ILE A 105 1.93 4.57 -9.70
CA ILE A 105 2.38 3.33 -9.07
C ILE A 105 1.39 2.88 -8.00
N ILE A 106 0.95 3.81 -7.15
CA ILE A 106 -0.05 3.52 -6.11
C ILE A 106 -1.34 3.04 -6.79
N LEU A 107 -1.86 3.77 -7.78
CA LEU A 107 -3.09 3.41 -8.50
C LEU A 107 -3.00 2.03 -9.16
N ALA A 108 -1.88 1.70 -9.80
CA ALA A 108 -1.65 0.39 -10.41
C ALA A 108 -1.62 -0.73 -9.36
N GLY A 109 -0.99 -0.47 -8.20
CA GLY A 109 -1.00 -1.39 -7.06
C GLY A 109 -2.41 -1.63 -6.53
N THR A 110 -3.16 -0.57 -6.25
CA THR A 110 -4.54 -0.66 -5.74
C THR A 110 -5.47 -1.32 -6.76
N TYR A 111 -5.31 -1.01 -8.05
CA TYR A 111 -6.09 -1.63 -9.13
C TYR A 111 -5.84 -3.13 -9.22
N THR A 112 -4.58 -3.56 -9.11
CA THR A 112 -4.20 -4.99 -9.12
C THR A 112 -4.85 -5.73 -7.96
N VAL A 113 -4.80 -5.17 -6.75
CA VAL A 113 -5.43 -5.73 -5.55
C VAL A 113 -6.96 -5.81 -5.70
N PHE A 114 -7.59 -4.74 -6.20
CA PHE A 114 -9.02 -4.69 -6.43
C PHE A 114 -9.47 -5.73 -7.47
N ARG A 115 -8.75 -5.85 -8.58
CA ARG A 115 -9.02 -6.84 -9.64
C ARG A 115 -8.91 -8.27 -9.12
N ASN A 116 -7.89 -8.56 -8.31
CA ASN A 116 -7.71 -9.89 -7.73
C ASN A 116 -8.83 -10.23 -6.73
N THR A 117 -9.25 -9.26 -5.92
CA THR A 117 -10.36 -9.40 -4.96
C THR A 117 -11.70 -9.68 -5.68
N ASN A 118 -12.00 -8.94 -6.74
CA ASN A 118 -13.22 -9.16 -7.53
C ASN A 118 -13.21 -10.52 -8.23
N ARG A 119 -12.05 -10.95 -8.74
CA ARG A 119 -11.92 -12.25 -9.39
C ARG A 119 -12.14 -13.40 -8.39
N LEU A 120 -11.61 -13.30 -7.17
CA LEU A 120 -11.86 -14.27 -6.11
C LEU A 120 -13.33 -14.31 -5.68
N ARG A 121 -13.99 -13.15 -5.59
CA ARG A 121 -15.44 -13.06 -5.31
C ARG A 121 -16.28 -13.75 -6.38
N LEU A 122 -15.96 -13.53 -7.66
CA LEU A 122 -16.66 -14.17 -8.79
C LEU A 122 -16.43 -15.69 -8.82
N MET A 123 -15.23 -16.17 -8.52
CA MET A 123 -14.93 -17.61 -8.45
C MET A 123 -15.69 -18.29 -7.29
N ASN A 124 -15.82 -17.63 -6.15
CA ASN A 124 -16.60 -18.15 -5.02
C ASN A 124 -18.10 -18.17 -5.33
N ALA A 125 -18.63 -17.14 -5.98
CA ALA A 125 -20.04 -17.11 -6.41
C ALA A 125 -20.36 -18.26 -7.39
N ASN A 126 -19.48 -18.53 -8.35
CA ASN A 126 -19.66 -19.62 -9.33
C ASN A 126 -19.48 -21.03 -8.76
N ARG A 127 -18.81 -21.18 -7.60
CA ARG A 127 -18.74 -22.47 -6.90
C ARG A 127 -20.02 -22.77 -6.12
N VAL A 128 -20.64 -21.75 -5.54
CA VAL A 128 -21.90 -21.89 -4.79
C VAL A 128 -23.06 -22.26 -5.70
N THR A 129 -23.08 -21.79 -6.96
CA THR A 129 -24.12 -22.12 -7.93
C THR A 129 -23.96 -23.49 -8.62
N LYS A 130 -22.82 -24.17 -8.45
CA LYS A 130 -22.54 -25.49 -9.03
C LYS A 130 -22.68 -26.66 -8.05
N SER A 131 -22.90 -26.39 -6.77
CA SER A 131 -23.17 -27.40 -5.74
C SER A 131 -24.67 -27.51 -5.48
#